data_AF-Q8YL29-F1
#
_entry.id   AF-Q8YL29-F1
#
_cell.length_a   1.000
_cell.length_b   1.000
_cell.length_c   1.000
_cell.angle_alpha   90.00
_cell.angle_beta   90.00
_cell.angle_gamma   90.00
#
_symmetry.space_group_name_H-M   'P 1'
#
loop_
_entity.id
_entity.type
_entity.pdbx_description
1 polymer ?
#
loop_
_entity_poly.entity_id
_entity_poly.type
_entity_poly.pdbx_seq_one_letter_code
_entity_poly.pdbx_strand_id
1 'polypeptide(L)'
;MDARSKVNARGDYKFLKQFLAQLEREQKTKFRIAYYQNQSGAPKSPQCNVNHLIKLMNCLDRNKYNPDSKSRTKHPPVSNTPSLSETERQRLSKLLPLLSKGLWIEQRLFQVIEEHITKPKRKGVVDLASIDPRKNTLLPDSRYSFGFSAPADIAMPIVAAYRVFLDEQYNWIIPFDDFAEDFLQHLWNNYYRKYLVSEKLAGNTVGSKICRNPVIWDNLYVSAQSYLNQQLLKMVSSSTKREELKLVN
;
A
#
# COMPACT_ATOMS: atom_id res chain seq x y z
N MET A 1 -3.63 30.00 6.82
CA MET A 1 -4.24 28.79 6.21
C MET A 1 -3.14 27.89 5.68
N ASP A 2 -3.11 26.63 6.11
CA ASP A 2 -2.17 25.64 5.57
C ASP A 2 -2.52 25.25 4.12
N ALA A 3 -1.55 24.65 3.41
CA ALA A 3 -1.70 24.31 1.99
C ALA A 3 -2.90 23.38 1.72
N ARG A 4 -3.18 22.41 2.60
CA ARG A 4 -4.31 21.48 2.41
C ARG A 4 -5.65 22.17 2.62
N SER A 5 -5.75 23.10 3.58
CA SER A 5 -6.94 23.95 3.73
C SER A 5 -7.28 24.70 2.44
N LYS A 6 -6.27 25.29 1.79
CA LYS A 6 -6.47 26.02 0.52
C LYS A 6 -6.93 25.09 -0.61
N VAL A 7 -6.28 23.94 -0.77
CA VAL A 7 -6.63 22.92 -1.78
C VAL A 7 -8.05 22.39 -1.55
N ASN A 8 -8.41 22.10 -0.30
CA ASN A 8 -9.76 21.66 0.07
C ASN A 8 -10.81 22.74 -0.20
N ALA A 9 -10.55 24.01 0.13
CA ALA A 9 -11.47 25.12 -0.10
C ALA A 9 -11.74 25.38 -1.60
N ARG A 10 -10.76 25.14 -2.47
CA ARG A 10 -10.94 25.17 -3.93
C ARG A 10 -11.76 24.01 -4.48
N GLY A 11 -12.10 23.02 -3.66
CA GLY A 11 -12.82 21.82 -4.09
C GLY A 11 -11.95 20.80 -4.82
N ASP A 12 -10.62 20.93 -4.77
CA ASP A 12 -9.72 20.07 -5.56
C ASP A 12 -9.79 18.59 -5.14
N TYR A 13 -10.22 18.30 -3.91
CA TYR A 13 -10.43 16.92 -3.42
C TYR A 13 -11.83 16.35 -3.72
N LYS A 14 -12.69 17.05 -4.49
CA LYS A 14 -14.08 16.62 -4.73
C LYS A 14 -14.18 15.23 -5.35
N PHE A 15 -13.34 14.91 -6.34
CA PHE A 15 -13.29 13.61 -7.02
C PHE A 15 -13.07 12.46 -6.02
N LEU A 16 -12.09 12.62 -5.11
CA LEU A 16 -11.77 11.63 -4.09
C LEU A 16 -12.88 11.52 -3.04
N LYS A 17 -13.46 12.64 -2.60
CA LYS A 17 -14.60 12.63 -1.66
C LYS A 17 -15.80 11.89 -2.22
N GLN A 18 -16.13 12.12 -3.49
CA GLN A 18 -17.24 11.46 -4.18
C GLN A 18 -17.00 9.95 -4.30
N PHE A 19 -15.78 9.55 -4.67
CA PHE A 19 -15.40 8.15 -4.76
C PHE A 19 -15.46 7.44 -3.40
N LEU A 20 -14.91 8.06 -2.34
CA LEU A 20 -15.01 7.49 -0.99
C LEU A 20 -16.46 7.35 -0.55
N ALA A 21 -17.31 8.35 -0.76
CA ALA A 21 -18.74 8.27 -0.42
C ALA A 21 -19.47 7.14 -1.18
N GLN A 22 -19.05 6.83 -2.41
CA GLN A 22 -19.54 5.65 -3.12
C GLN A 22 -19.10 4.35 -2.41
N LEU A 23 -17.80 4.23 -2.11
CA LEU A 23 -17.27 3.07 -1.39
C LEU A 23 -17.92 2.88 -0.02
N GLU A 24 -18.23 3.96 0.71
CA GLU A 24 -18.91 3.87 2.01
C GLU A 24 -20.28 3.20 1.90
N ARG A 25 -21.01 3.51 0.82
CA ARG A 25 -22.33 2.91 0.55
C ARG A 25 -22.20 1.44 0.15
N GLU A 26 -21.25 1.12 -0.72
CA GLU A 26 -21.04 -0.24 -1.23
C GLU A 26 -20.51 -1.19 -0.15
N GLN A 27 -19.52 -0.75 0.63
CA GLN A 27 -18.79 -1.59 1.58
C GLN A 27 -19.33 -1.48 3.02
N LYS A 28 -20.28 -0.57 3.29
CA LYS A 28 -20.79 -0.28 4.65
C LYS A 28 -19.67 0.04 5.65
N THR A 29 -18.64 0.74 5.18
CA THR A 29 -17.46 1.17 5.97
C THR A 29 -17.41 2.69 5.95
N LYS A 30 -17.13 3.33 7.09
CA LYS A 30 -16.94 4.79 7.15
C LYS A 30 -15.46 5.13 7.07
N PHE A 31 -15.07 6.00 6.14
CA PHE A 31 -13.69 6.46 6.01
C PHE A 31 -13.43 7.69 6.87
N ARG A 32 -12.37 7.63 7.69
CA ARG A 32 -12.01 8.68 8.65
C ARG A 32 -10.83 9.49 8.12
N ILE A 33 -11.10 10.47 7.26
CA ILE A 33 -10.07 11.23 6.52
C ILE A 33 -10.07 12.71 6.91
N ALA A 34 -8.92 13.22 7.31
CA ALA A 34 -8.65 14.66 7.41
C ALA A 34 -8.24 15.23 6.03
N TYR A 35 -8.98 16.23 5.54
CA TYR A 35 -8.69 16.94 4.29
C TYR A 35 -7.89 18.23 4.49
N TYR A 36 -7.76 18.68 5.74
CA TYR A 36 -6.99 19.85 6.12
C TYR A 36 -6.44 19.70 7.55
N GLN A 37 -5.54 20.59 7.96
CA GLN A 37 -4.92 20.52 9.27
C GLN A 37 -5.93 20.85 10.38
N ASN A 38 -5.89 20.09 11.48
CA ASN A 38 -6.76 20.28 12.66
C ASN A 38 -8.28 20.16 12.38
N GLN A 39 -8.69 19.45 11.32
CA GLN A 39 -10.10 19.14 11.08
C GLN A 39 -10.72 18.44 12.31
N SER A 40 -11.80 19.02 12.84
CA SER A 40 -12.55 18.43 13.95
C SER A 40 -13.21 17.11 13.54
N GLY A 41 -13.31 16.16 14.48
CA GLY A 41 -13.92 14.85 14.22
C GLY A 41 -13.08 13.88 13.36
N ALA A 42 -11.89 14.28 12.89
CA ALA A 42 -10.96 13.40 12.19
C ALA A 42 -9.87 12.88 13.13
N PRO A 43 -9.45 11.61 13.00
CA PRO A 43 -8.34 11.07 13.80
C PRO A 43 -7.03 11.80 13.52
N LYS A 44 -6.20 11.98 14.55
CA LYS A 44 -4.84 12.53 14.42
C LYS A 44 -3.82 11.54 13.84
N SER A 45 -4.27 10.33 13.50
CA SER A 45 -3.44 9.28 12.93
C SER A 45 -2.79 9.74 11.62
N PRO A 46 -1.46 9.58 11.43
CA PRO A 46 -0.78 9.92 10.18
C PRO A 46 -1.39 9.25 8.94
N GLN A 47 -2.02 8.08 9.08
CA GLN A 47 -2.69 7.35 8.01
C GLN A 47 -4.08 7.92 7.67
N CYS A 48 -4.71 8.65 8.58
CA CYS A 48 -6.08 9.18 8.44
C CYS A 48 -6.13 10.56 7.78
N ASN A 49 -5.34 10.79 6.72
CA ASN A 49 -5.35 12.07 6.02
C ASN A 49 -5.25 11.91 4.50
N VAL A 50 -5.77 12.90 3.76
CA VAL A 50 -5.89 12.83 2.30
C VAL A 50 -4.57 12.56 1.56
N ASN A 51 -3.44 13.06 2.08
CA ASN A 51 -2.14 12.81 1.45
C ASN A 51 -1.74 11.34 1.56
N HIS A 52 -2.17 10.63 2.61
CA HIS A 52 -1.93 9.20 2.75
C HIS A 52 -2.64 8.40 1.65
N LEU A 53 -3.89 8.73 1.36
CA LEU A 53 -4.67 8.10 0.28
C LEU A 53 -4.03 8.35 -1.08
N ILE A 54 -3.54 9.58 -1.31
CA ILE A 54 -2.80 9.92 -2.53
C ILE A 54 -1.49 9.14 -2.62
N LYS A 55 -0.78 8.93 -1.51
CA LYS A 55 0.42 8.09 -1.47
C LYS A 55 0.11 6.64 -1.84
N LEU A 56 -0.96 6.05 -1.30
CA LEU A 56 -1.39 4.69 -1.66
C LEU A 56 -1.67 4.58 -3.17
N MET A 57 -2.42 5.53 -3.74
CA MET A 57 -2.68 5.55 -5.19
C MET A 57 -1.39 5.70 -6.01
N ASN A 58 -0.48 6.59 -5.59
CA ASN A 58 0.80 6.76 -6.27
C ASN A 58 1.67 5.50 -6.21
N CYS A 59 1.61 4.72 -5.13
CA CYS A 59 2.32 3.44 -5.04
C CYS A 59 1.86 2.45 -6.10
N LEU A 60 0.59 2.51 -6.51
CA LEU A 60 0.01 1.66 -7.55
C LEU A 60 0.11 2.25 -8.96
N ASP A 61 0.67 3.46 -9.12
CA ASP A 61 0.86 4.07 -10.44
C ASP A 61 2.06 3.46 -11.17
N ARG A 62 1.82 2.33 -11.85
CA ARG A 62 2.79 1.65 -12.72
C ARG A 62 3.31 2.56 -13.85
N ASN A 63 2.48 3.45 -14.37
CA ASN A 63 2.84 4.24 -15.55
C ASN A 63 3.80 5.37 -15.21
N LYS A 64 3.66 5.96 -14.01
CA LYS A 64 4.56 6.98 -13.49
C LYS A 64 5.77 6.38 -12.77
N TYR A 65 5.57 5.27 -12.05
CA TYR A 65 6.60 4.64 -11.23
C TYR A 65 6.93 3.22 -11.70
N ASN A 66 8.00 3.08 -12.50
CA ASN A 66 8.46 1.80 -13.02
C ASN A 66 9.99 1.69 -12.90
N PRO A 67 10.52 0.80 -12.04
CA PRO A 67 11.95 0.55 -11.90
C PRO A 67 12.67 0.06 -13.15
N ASP A 68 11.96 -0.56 -14.10
CA ASP A 68 12.54 -1.08 -15.36
C ASP A 68 12.68 0.00 -16.44
N SER A 69 12.02 1.14 -16.26
CA SER A 69 12.05 2.21 -17.26
C SER A 69 13.28 3.10 -17.07
N LYS A 70 13.97 3.41 -18.17
CA LYS A 70 15.10 4.34 -18.19
C LYS A 70 14.68 5.82 -18.02
N SER A 71 13.42 6.16 -18.30
CA SER A 71 12.92 7.54 -18.33
C SER A 71 11.93 7.88 -17.22
N ARG A 72 11.37 6.89 -16.52
CA ARG A 72 10.38 7.09 -15.46
C ARG A 72 11.05 7.11 -14.08
N THR A 73 10.42 7.78 -13.12
CA THR A 73 10.88 7.73 -11.72
C THR A 73 10.69 6.31 -11.19
N LYS A 74 11.64 5.76 -10.44
CA LYS A 74 11.53 4.36 -9.97
C LYS A 74 10.46 4.16 -8.90
N HIS A 75 10.42 5.06 -7.91
CA HIS A 75 9.56 4.96 -6.73
C HIS A 75 8.85 6.28 -6.41
N PRO A 76 7.64 6.23 -5.84
CA PRO A 76 6.92 7.41 -5.35
C PRO A 76 7.74 8.23 -4.35
N PRO A 77 7.73 9.58 -4.44
CA PRO A 77 8.45 10.43 -3.51
C PRO A 77 7.80 10.48 -2.11
N VAL A 78 8.63 10.71 -1.08
CA VAL A 78 8.25 10.71 0.35
C VAL A 78 7.26 11.84 0.70
N SER A 79 7.37 12.97 0.01
CA SER A 79 6.54 14.15 0.18
C SER A 79 6.02 14.56 -1.17
N ASN A 80 4.71 14.70 -1.28
CA ASN A 80 4.10 15.65 -2.20
C ASN A 80 2.78 16.04 -1.54
N THR A 81 2.74 17.23 -0.95
CA THR A 81 1.45 17.91 -0.81
C THR A 81 1.12 18.33 -2.24
N PRO A 82 0.23 17.62 -2.96
CA PRO A 82 0.10 17.89 -4.37
C PRO A 82 -0.57 19.25 -4.53
N SER A 83 0.02 20.13 -5.33
CA SER A 83 -0.80 21.05 -6.10
C SER A 83 -1.61 20.17 -7.06
N LEU A 84 -2.90 20.02 -6.79
CA LEU A 84 -3.79 19.24 -7.62
C LEU A 84 -4.14 20.04 -8.88
N SER A 85 -3.19 20.11 -9.82
CA SER A 85 -3.44 20.59 -11.18
C SER A 85 -4.48 19.71 -11.86
N GLU A 86 -5.08 20.21 -12.94
CA GLU A 86 -6.08 19.45 -13.69
C GLU A 86 -5.51 18.12 -14.21
N THR A 87 -4.29 18.13 -14.76
CA THR A 87 -3.60 16.92 -15.22
C THR A 87 -3.37 15.91 -14.09
N GLU A 88 -2.97 16.39 -12.91
CA GLU A 88 -2.74 15.51 -11.76
C GLU A 88 -4.06 14.92 -11.24
N ARG A 89 -5.15 15.71 -11.24
CA ARG A 89 -6.49 15.21 -10.92
C ARG A 89 -6.95 14.14 -11.90
N GLN A 90 -6.79 14.35 -13.20
CA GLN A 90 -7.13 13.36 -14.21
C GLN A 90 -6.35 12.06 -14.03
N ARG A 91 -5.04 12.16 -13.73
CA ARG A 91 -4.21 10.99 -13.40
C ARG A 91 -4.71 10.26 -12.16
N LEU A 92 -4.93 10.97 -11.05
CA LEU A 92 -5.42 10.37 -9.81
C LEU A 92 -6.82 9.77 -9.97
N SER A 93 -7.69 10.38 -10.77
CA SER A 93 -9.01 9.83 -11.09
C SER A 93 -8.94 8.48 -11.79
N LYS A 94 -7.93 8.25 -12.66
CA LYS A 94 -7.69 6.93 -13.28
C LYS A 94 -7.22 5.88 -12.26
N LEU A 95 -6.57 6.30 -11.19
CA LEU A 95 -6.06 5.41 -10.13
C LEU A 95 -7.09 5.14 -9.03
N LEU A 96 -8.17 5.94 -8.94
CA LEU A 96 -9.20 5.79 -7.90
C LEU A 96 -9.72 4.36 -7.75
N PRO A 97 -10.02 3.61 -8.83
CA PRO A 97 -10.50 2.22 -8.69
C PRO A 97 -9.55 1.33 -7.88
N LEU A 98 -8.25 1.61 -7.92
CA LEU A 98 -7.22 0.85 -7.19
C LEU A 98 -7.14 1.20 -5.70
N LEU A 99 -7.71 2.34 -5.27
CA LEU A 99 -7.60 2.80 -3.88
C LEU A 99 -8.17 1.78 -2.89
N SER A 100 -9.28 1.13 -3.24
CA SER A 100 -9.89 0.08 -2.39
C SER A 100 -8.91 -1.07 -2.13
N LYS A 101 -8.18 -1.51 -3.16
CA LYS A 101 -7.16 -2.56 -3.05
C LYS A 101 -5.90 -2.06 -2.33
N GLY A 102 -5.49 -0.82 -2.54
CA GLY A 102 -4.39 -0.18 -1.79
C GLY A 102 -4.66 -0.13 -0.28
N LEU A 103 -5.88 0.23 0.11
CA LEU A 103 -6.34 0.22 1.50
C LEU A 103 -6.37 -1.19 2.08
N TRP A 104 -6.89 -2.16 1.32
CA TRP A 104 -6.87 -3.57 1.72
C TRP A 104 -5.46 -4.08 2.01
N ILE A 105 -4.48 -3.78 1.14
CA ILE A 105 -3.08 -4.20 1.31
C ILE A 105 -2.51 -3.61 2.62
N GLU A 106 -2.73 -2.32 2.86
CA GLU A 106 -2.26 -1.67 4.09
C GLU A 106 -2.92 -2.30 5.32
N GLN A 107 -4.25 -2.44 5.33
CA GLN A 107 -4.96 -3.02 6.46
C GLN A 107 -4.51 -4.45 6.75
N ARG A 108 -4.33 -5.27 5.71
CA ARG A 108 -3.87 -6.64 5.87
C ARG A 108 -2.43 -6.71 6.35
N LEU A 109 -1.53 -5.84 5.87
CA LEU A 109 -0.18 -5.75 6.41
C LEU A 109 -0.17 -5.41 7.90
N PHE A 110 -1.03 -4.49 8.35
CA PHE A 110 -1.14 -4.16 9.78
C PHE A 110 -1.65 -5.33 10.62
N GLN A 111 -2.59 -6.13 10.10
CA GLN A 111 -3.01 -7.38 10.74
C GLN A 111 -1.86 -8.38 10.84
N VAL A 112 -1.08 -8.57 9.76
CA VAL A 112 0.10 -9.45 9.77
C VAL A 112 1.15 -9.00 10.79
N ILE A 113 1.37 -7.68 10.93
CA ILE A 113 2.25 -7.13 11.97
C ILE A 113 1.69 -7.41 13.36
N GLU A 114 0.38 -7.20 13.58
CA GLU A 114 -0.28 -7.48 14.86
C GLU A 114 -0.17 -8.96 15.24
N GLU A 115 -0.45 -9.87 14.30
CA GLU A 115 -0.30 -11.32 14.46
C GLU A 115 1.14 -11.69 14.85
N HIS A 116 2.15 -11.05 14.24
CA HIS A 116 3.57 -11.28 14.55
C HIS A 116 3.94 -10.81 15.97
N ILE A 117 3.49 -9.62 16.39
CA ILE A 117 3.88 -9.06 17.70
C ILE A 117 3.03 -9.60 18.87
N THR A 118 1.82 -10.09 18.61
CA THR A 118 0.95 -10.71 19.64
C THR A 118 1.31 -12.16 19.93
N LYS A 119 2.01 -12.84 19.02
CA LYS A 119 2.58 -14.18 19.21
C LYS A 119 4.12 -14.15 19.23
N PRO A 120 4.76 -13.38 20.13
CA PRO A 120 6.20 -13.22 20.09
C PRO A 120 6.90 -14.50 20.58
N LYS A 121 8.03 -14.85 19.96
CA LYS A 121 8.90 -15.96 20.42
C LYS A 121 9.42 -15.74 21.85
N ARG A 122 9.48 -14.48 22.30
CA ARG A 122 9.82 -14.07 23.68
C ARG A 122 8.80 -13.05 24.16
N LYS A 123 8.13 -13.34 25.29
CA LYS A 123 7.07 -12.49 25.86
C LYS A 123 7.57 -11.06 26.05
N GLY A 124 6.85 -10.08 25.47
CA GLY A 124 7.06 -8.65 25.72
C GLY A 124 8.13 -7.94 24.88
N VAL A 125 8.74 -8.58 23.88
CA VAL A 125 9.76 -7.93 23.03
C VAL A 125 9.27 -7.81 21.58
N VAL A 126 9.12 -6.58 21.09
CA VAL A 126 8.92 -6.29 19.66
C VAL A 126 10.28 -6.19 18.99
N ASP A 127 10.54 -7.11 18.06
CA ASP A 127 11.78 -7.23 17.28
C ASP A 127 11.74 -6.45 15.97
N LEU A 128 10.66 -5.73 15.68
CA LEU A 128 10.50 -4.95 14.46
C LEU A 128 10.92 -3.49 14.66
N ALA A 129 11.76 -2.97 13.78
CA ALA A 129 12.06 -1.54 13.73
C ALA A 129 10.79 -0.73 13.42
N SER A 130 10.67 0.45 14.02
CA SER A 130 9.56 1.40 13.82
C SER A 130 8.18 0.96 14.31
N ILE A 131 8.07 -0.21 14.92
CA ILE A 131 6.86 -0.64 15.61
C ILE A 131 7.00 -0.31 17.10
N ASP A 132 6.06 0.48 17.63
CA ASP A 132 5.98 0.78 19.06
C ASP A 132 4.68 0.19 19.64
N PRO A 133 4.77 -0.89 20.46
CA PRO A 133 3.60 -1.59 21.01
C PRO A 133 2.89 -0.81 22.12
N ARG A 134 3.41 0.36 22.53
CA ARG A 134 2.83 1.19 23.61
C ARG A 134 1.81 2.22 23.11
N LYS A 135 1.57 2.25 21.80
CA LYS A 135 0.71 3.22 21.11
C LYS A 135 -0.20 2.47 20.15
N ASN A 136 -1.18 3.17 19.61
CA ASN A 136 -2.13 2.59 18.67
C ASN A 136 -2.07 3.32 17.32
N THR A 137 -2.30 2.58 16.24
CA THR A 137 -2.53 3.13 14.90
C THR A 137 -3.97 2.88 14.50
N LEU A 138 -4.61 3.92 13.97
CA LEU A 138 -5.90 3.82 13.31
C LEU A 138 -5.70 4.03 11.81
N LEU A 139 -6.24 3.11 11.01
CA LEU A 139 -6.27 3.22 9.55
C LEU A 139 -7.56 3.88 9.09
N PRO A 140 -7.55 4.55 7.92
CA PRO A 140 -8.70 5.32 7.42
C PRO A 140 -10.00 4.53 7.31
N ASP A 141 -9.95 3.23 7.03
CA ASP A 141 -11.06 2.32 6.77
C ASP A 141 -11.27 1.27 7.88
N SER A 142 -10.40 1.27 8.89
CA SER A 142 -10.48 0.33 10.01
C SER A 142 -11.61 0.67 10.99
N ARG A 143 -12.31 -0.37 11.45
CA ARG A 143 -13.30 -0.26 12.54
C ARG A 143 -12.62 0.00 13.88
N TYR A 144 -11.54 -0.73 14.16
CA TYR A 144 -10.78 -0.71 15.41
C TYR A 144 -9.34 -0.23 15.17
N SER A 145 -8.70 0.28 16.21
CA SER A 145 -7.27 0.58 16.18
C SER A 145 -6.42 -0.67 16.40
N PHE A 146 -5.29 -0.74 15.72
CA PHE A 146 -4.26 -1.75 15.95
C PHE A 146 -3.48 -1.43 17.23
N GLY A 147 -3.14 -2.46 18.01
CA GLY A 147 -2.45 -2.35 19.31
C GLY A 147 -0.97 -1.96 19.24
N PHE A 148 -0.55 -1.30 18.16
CA PHE A 148 0.80 -0.79 17.96
C PHE A 148 0.75 0.49 17.12
N SER A 149 1.79 1.33 17.23
CA SER A 149 1.99 2.42 16.27
C SER A 149 3.06 2.08 15.24
N ALA A 150 2.83 2.56 14.01
CA ALA A 150 3.79 2.51 12.93
C ALA A 150 3.78 3.82 12.10
N PRO A 151 4.88 4.17 11.43
CA PRO A 151 4.91 5.29 10.47
C PRO A 151 3.87 5.10 9.37
N ALA A 152 3.25 6.19 8.89
CA ALA A 152 2.34 6.15 7.73
C ALA A 152 2.97 5.49 6.50
N ASP A 153 4.28 5.68 6.37
CA ASP A 153 5.05 5.24 5.23
C ASP A 153 5.43 3.74 5.26
N ILE A 154 5.15 3.03 6.37
CA ILE A 154 5.58 1.63 6.55
C ILE A 154 4.95 0.67 5.53
N ALA A 155 3.76 0.98 5.02
CA ALA A 155 3.09 0.12 4.04
C ALA A 155 3.51 0.42 2.60
N MET A 156 4.10 1.59 2.34
CA MET A 156 4.30 2.12 0.97
C MET A 156 5.15 1.21 0.08
N PRO A 157 6.30 0.66 0.54
CA PRO A 157 7.09 -0.25 -0.30
C PRO A 157 6.34 -1.52 -0.67
N ILE A 158 5.55 -2.07 0.26
CA ILE A 158 4.72 -3.26 0.05
C ILE A 158 3.60 -2.97 -0.94
N VAL A 159 2.82 -1.90 -0.71
CA VAL A 159 1.73 -1.50 -1.62
C VAL A 159 2.28 -1.28 -3.02
N ALA A 160 3.45 -0.64 -3.15
CA ALA A 160 4.03 -0.39 -4.45
C ALA A 160 4.50 -1.66 -5.17
N ALA A 161 4.86 -2.73 -4.45
CA ALA A 161 5.24 -3.99 -5.07
C ALA A 161 4.08 -4.62 -5.87
N TYR A 162 2.83 -4.36 -5.50
CA TYR A 162 1.65 -4.84 -6.24
C TYR A 162 1.51 -4.21 -7.63
N ARG A 163 2.15 -3.07 -7.92
CA ARG A 163 2.08 -2.42 -9.23
C ARG A 163 2.66 -3.26 -10.37
N VAL A 164 3.47 -4.26 -10.04
CA VAL A 164 3.99 -5.25 -11.00
C VAL A 164 2.85 -6.04 -11.65
N PHE A 165 1.77 -6.28 -10.92
CA PHE A 165 0.59 -7.03 -11.36
C PHE A 165 -0.44 -6.18 -12.12
N LEU A 166 -0.17 -4.90 -12.35
CA LEU A 166 -1.05 -4.04 -13.14
C LEU A 166 -0.57 -4.02 -14.59
N ASP A 167 -1.46 -3.87 -15.57
CA ASP A 167 -1.09 -3.51 -16.94
C ASP A 167 -0.97 -1.98 -17.10
N GLU A 168 -0.78 -1.49 -18.33
CA GLU A 168 -0.70 -0.04 -18.60
C GLU A 168 -2.05 0.68 -18.47
N GLN A 169 -3.15 -0.05 -18.50
CA GLN A 169 -4.51 0.43 -18.32
C GLN A 169 -4.98 0.33 -16.85
N TYR A 170 -4.10 -0.11 -15.95
CA TYR A 170 -4.36 -0.36 -14.54
C TYR A 170 -5.32 -1.53 -14.26
N ASN A 171 -5.45 -2.48 -15.18
CA ASN A 171 -6.12 -3.74 -14.90
C ASN A 171 -5.14 -4.70 -14.22
N TRP A 172 -5.66 -5.54 -13.33
CA TRP A 172 -4.87 -6.60 -12.73
C TRP A 172 -4.63 -7.73 -13.74
N ILE A 173 -3.36 -8.07 -13.99
CA ILE A 173 -2.94 -9.16 -14.87
C ILE A 173 -3.47 -10.51 -14.38
N ILE A 174 -3.54 -10.67 -13.05
CA ILE A 174 -4.16 -11.79 -12.34
C ILE A 174 -5.27 -11.20 -11.46
N PRO A 175 -6.47 -11.78 -11.37
CA PRO A 175 -7.50 -11.27 -10.47
C PRO A 175 -6.97 -11.07 -9.05
N PHE A 176 -7.21 -9.88 -8.48
CA PHE A 176 -6.55 -9.47 -7.23
C PHE A 176 -6.70 -10.48 -6.10
N ASP A 177 -7.91 -11.00 -5.93
CA ASP A 177 -8.24 -11.90 -4.81
C ASP A 177 -7.58 -13.29 -4.96
N ASP A 178 -7.10 -13.65 -6.15
CA ASP A 178 -6.44 -14.94 -6.42
C ASP A 178 -4.97 -14.96 -5.96
N PHE A 179 -4.32 -13.81 -5.81
CA PHE A 179 -2.90 -13.75 -5.47
C PHE A 179 -2.57 -12.87 -4.26
N ALA A 180 -3.44 -11.93 -3.90
CA ALA A 180 -3.05 -10.82 -3.04
C ALA A 180 -2.61 -11.24 -1.64
N GLU A 181 -3.28 -12.18 -0.99
CA GLU A 181 -2.91 -12.66 0.35
C GLU A 181 -1.59 -13.42 0.31
N ASP A 182 -1.47 -14.43 -0.56
CA ASP A 182 -0.27 -15.25 -0.69
C ASP A 182 0.97 -14.40 -1.05
N PHE A 183 0.76 -13.41 -1.92
CA PHE A 183 1.81 -12.48 -2.31
C PHE A 183 2.22 -11.56 -1.15
N LEU A 184 1.28 -11.06 -0.34
CA LEU A 184 1.61 -10.30 0.87
C LEU A 184 2.46 -11.13 1.82
N GLN A 185 2.06 -12.39 2.06
CA GLN A 185 2.80 -13.31 2.91
C GLN A 185 4.19 -13.60 2.35
N HIS A 186 4.31 -13.72 1.02
CA HIS A 186 5.61 -13.88 0.35
C HIS A 186 6.54 -12.69 0.64
N LEU A 187 6.08 -11.46 0.37
CA LEU A 187 6.89 -10.25 0.61
C LEU A 187 7.26 -10.09 2.09
N TRP A 188 6.28 -10.29 2.99
CA TRP A 188 6.47 -10.16 4.42
C TRP A 188 7.49 -11.16 4.96
N ASN A 189 7.26 -12.45 4.74
CA ASN A 189 8.05 -13.52 5.35
C ASN A 189 9.46 -13.62 4.76
N ASN A 190 9.62 -13.36 3.46
CA ASN A 190 10.88 -13.58 2.78
C ASN A 190 11.81 -12.37 2.84
N TYR A 191 11.26 -11.15 2.88
CA TYR A 191 12.05 -9.91 2.77
C TYR A 191 11.74 -8.91 3.88
N TYR A 192 10.50 -8.40 3.93
CA TYR A 192 10.23 -7.16 4.65
C TYR A 192 10.34 -7.30 6.17
N ARG A 193 9.83 -8.39 6.74
CA ARG A 193 10.01 -8.70 8.16
C ARG A 193 11.49 -8.80 8.53
N LYS A 194 12.27 -9.55 7.74
CA LYS A 194 13.70 -9.76 7.99
C LYS A 194 14.47 -8.44 7.99
N TYR A 195 14.13 -7.54 7.05
CA TYR A 195 14.67 -6.20 7.01
C TYR A 195 14.38 -5.41 8.30
N LEU A 196 13.12 -5.35 8.72
CA LEU A 196 12.73 -4.64 9.95
C LEU A 196 13.39 -5.22 11.21
N VAL A 197 13.57 -6.54 11.26
CA VAL A 197 14.31 -7.21 12.35
C VAL A 197 15.79 -6.84 12.31
N SER A 198 16.45 -6.88 11.15
CA SER A 198 17.86 -6.51 11.04
C SER A 198 18.12 -5.05 11.45
N GLU A 199 17.23 -4.14 11.08
CA GLU A 199 17.31 -2.73 11.46
C GLU A 199 17.14 -2.55 12.97
N LYS A 200 16.21 -3.30 13.58
CA LYS A 200 16.02 -3.28 15.04
C LYS A 200 17.26 -3.78 15.77
N LEU A 201 17.85 -4.88 15.29
CA LEU A 201 19.07 -5.45 15.85
C LEU A 201 20.27 -4.49 15.72
N ALA A 202 20.33 -3.73 14.63
CA ALA A 202 21.32 -2.67 14.43
C ALA A 202 21.05 -1.40 15.27
N GLY A 203 19.96 -1.36 16.06
CA GLY A 203 19.58 -0.19 16.87
C GLY A 203 18.92 0.94 16.07
N ASN A 204 18.56 0.71 14.82
CA ASN A 204 17.96 1.71 13.95
C ASN A 204 16.44 1.82 14.14
N THR A 205 15.93 3.04 14.06
CA THR A 205 14.51 3.32 13.80
C THR A 205 14.36 3.83 12.37
N VAL A 206 13.81 2.99 11.48
CA VAL A 206 13.66 3.34 10.06
C VAL A 206 12.62 4.45 9.84
N GLY A 207 11.59 4.55 10.67
CA GLY A 207 10.64 5.66 10.68
C GLY A 207 10.11 6.02 9.28
N SER A 208 10.08 7.32 8.96
CA SER A 208 9.77 7.83 7.62
C SER A 208 10.95 7.72 6.63
N LYS A 209 12.14 7.29 7.06
CA LYS A 209 13.29 7.04 6.17
C LYS A 209 13.08 5.80 5.30
N ILE A 210 12.10 4.95 5.61
CA ILE A 210 11.78 3.76 4.81
C ILE A 210 11.41 4.13 3.36
N CYS A 211 10.70 5.24 3.15
CA CYS A 211 10.41 5.78 1.82
C CYS A 211 11.64 6.38 1.12
N ARG A 212 12.74 6.61 1.84
CA ARG A 212 13.99 7.17 1.29
C ARG A 212 15.04 6.10 1.01
N ASN A 213 14.77 4.84 1.33
CA ASN A 213 15.71 3.74 1.13
C ASN A 213 15.35 2.98 -0.16
N PRO A 214 15.90 3.38 -1.34
CA PRO A 214 15.54 2.78 -2.62
C PRO A 214 15.81 1.28 -2.68
N VAL A 215 16.79 0.78 -1.91
CA VAL A 215 17.14 -0.65 -1.87
C VAL A 215 15.97 -1.51 -1.43
N ILE A 216 15.19 -1.08 -0.44
CA ILE A 216 14.01 -1.83 0.02
C ILE A 216 12.99 -1.94 -1.10
N TRP A 217 12.74 -0.82 -1.78
CA TRP A 217 11.75 -0.76 -2.84
C TRP A 217 12.16 -1.58 -4.06
N ASP A 218 13.43 -1.52 -4.45
CA ASP A 218 14.00 -2.30 -5.55
C ASP A 218 13.95 -3.80 -5.21
N ASN A 219 14.34 -4.20 -4.01
CA ASN A 219 14.31 -5.61 -3.60
C ASN A 219 12.89 -6.18 -3.59
N LEU A 220 11.91 -5.44 -3.05
CA LEU A 220 10.51 -5.86 -3.06
C LEU A 220 9.95 -5.90 -4.48
N TYR A 221 10.36 -4.98 -5.36
CA TYR A 221 9.97 -4.99 -6.77
C TYR A 221 10.51 -6.22 -7.51
N VAL A 222 11.78 -6.55 -7.36
CA VAL A 222 12.40 -7.73 -7.98
C VAL A 222 11.75 -9.02 -7.46
N SER A 223 11.47 -9.09 -6.16
CA SER A 223 10.71 -10.20 -5.56
C SER A 223 9.31 -10.30 -6.17
N ALA A 224 8.62 -9.17 -6.37
CA ALA A 224 7.30 -9.12 -6.98
C ALA A 224 7.29 -9.62 -8.44
N GLN A 225 8.27 -9.20 -9.24
CA GLN A 225 8.42 -9.68 -10.63
C GLN A 225 8.68 -11.17 -10.69
N SER A 226 9.59 -11.66 -9.83
CA SER A 226 9.90 -13.08 -9.75
C SER A 226 8.66 -13.90 -9.37
N TYR A 227 7.86 -13.40 -8.42
CA TYR A 227 6.61 -14.02 -8.02
C TYR A 227 5.58 -14.04 -9.16
N LEU A 228 5.36 -12.90 -9.83
CA LEU A 228 4.44 -12.81 -10.97
C LEU A 228 4.84 -13.81 -12.06
N ASN A 229 6.11 -13.84 -12.44
CA ASN A 229 6.61 -14.76 -13.48
C ASN A 229 6.34 -16.23 -13.11
N GLN A 230 6.54 -16.60 -11.84
CA GLN A 230 6.20 -17.95 -11.37
C GLN A 230 4.71 -18.25 -11.47
N GLN A 231 3.83 -17.30 -11.14
CA GLN A 231 2.39 -17.49 -11.27
C GLN A 231 1.96 -17.64 -12.74
N LEU A 232 2.50 -16.82 -13.64
CA LEU A 232 2.20 -16.91 -15.07
C LEU A 232 2.65 -18.26 -15.66
N LEU A 233 3.85 -18.75 -15.30
CA LEU A 233 4.32 -20.07 -15.74
C LEU A 233 3.43 -21.21 -15.23
N LYS A 234 2.92 -21.12 -13.99
CA LYS A 234 1.96 -22.09 -13.44
C LYS A 234 0.64 -22.07 -14.22
N MET A 235 0.14 -20.89 -14.56
CA MET A 235 -1.08 -20.75 -15.36
C MET A 235 -0.92 -21.38 -16.75
N VAL A 236 0.17 -21.08 -17.47
CA VAL A 236 0.45 -21.65 -18.79
C VAL A 236 0.58 -23.18 -18.73
N SER A 237 1.35 -23.70 -17.78
CA SER A 237 1.51 -25.16 -17.64
C SER A 237 0.21 -25.87 -17.26
N SER A 238 -0.68 -25.21 -16.51
CA SER A 238 -2.00 -25.74 -16.17
C SER A 238 -2.98 -25.72 -17.36
N SER A 239 -2.91 -24.71 -18.22
CA SER A 239 -3.74 -24.65 -19.44
C SER A 239 -3.30 -25.70 -20.47
N THR A 240 -1.99 -25.89 -20.66
CA THR A 240 -1.47 -26.92 -21.59
C THR A 240 -1.88 -28.32 -21.16
N LYS A 241 -1.77 -28.64 -19.86
CA LYS A 241 -2.27 -29.93 -19.32
C LYS A 241 -3.77 -30.14 -19.52
N ARG A 242 -4.57 -29.07 -19.46
CA ARG A 242 -6.03 -29.14 -19.64
C ARG A 242 -6.42 -29.30 -21.11
N GLU A 243 -5.61 -28.80 -22.03
CA GLU A 243 -5.77 -29.04 -23.48
C GLU A 243 -5.33 -30.46 -23.85
N GLU A 244 -4.21 -30.95 -23.32
CA GLU A 244 -3.76 -32.34 -23.51
C GLU A 244 -4.81 -33.36 -23.03
N LEU A 245 -5.43 -33.13 -21.86
CA LEU A 245 -6.50 -33.99 -21.35
C LEU A 245 -7.81 -33.92 -22.16
N LYS A 246 -8.02 -32.86 -22.95
CA LYS A 246 -9.18 -32.73 -23.85
C LYS A 246 -8.94 -33.35 -25.22
N LEU A 247 -7.68 -33.52 -25.63
CA LEU A 247 -7.31 -34.15 -26.91
C LEU A 247 -7.18 -35.68 -26.81
N VAL A 248 -7.12 -36.21 -25.59
CA VAL A 248 -7.00 -37.65 -25.30
C VAL A 248 -8.37 -38.28 -24.95
N ASN A 249 -9.45 -37.50 -24.88
CA ASN A 249 -10.84 -37.95 -24.74
C ASN A 249 -11.62 -37.70 -26.02
#